data_AF-A0A9D9ZHX3-F1
#
_entry.id   AF-A0A9D9ZHX3-F1
#
_cell.length_a   1.000
_cell.length_b   1.000
_cell.length_c   1.000
_cell.angle_alpha   90.00
_cell.angle_beta   90.00
_cell.angle_gamma   90.00
#
_symmetry.space_group_name_H-M   'P 1'
#
loop_
_entity.id
_entity.type
_entity.pdbx_description
1 polymer ?
#
loop_
_entity_poly.entity_id
_entity_poly.type
_entity_poly.pdbx_seq_one_letter_code
_entity_poly.pdbx_strand_id
1 'polypeptide(L)'
;MVKMVNQNTINDMTLVNAKSQAKMTQLIQKIGKGKRRVKVTLSKSTRSYLIKMLEEMKKQMAVYEKQLPNLFQFFNYLEKEARIVKQNKKQKTKDIVLSYEELDFLKIQIKETIKGIDNLKSSLKWYNLVKKGLYKTLKKQNEITLEELGKTSVNK
;
A
#
# COMPACT_ATOMS: atom_id res chain seq x y z
N MET A 1 -32.35 14.28 -0.74
CA MET A 1 -31.88 15.57 -0.20
C MET A 1 -30.36 15.53 -0.12
N VAL A 2 -29.68 16.28 -0.98
CA VAL A 2 -28.22 16.43 -0.93
C VAL A 2 -27.93 17.27 0.32
N LYS A 3 -27.26 16.70 1.33
CA LYS A 3 -26.72 17.50 2.44
C LYS A 3 -25.77 18.53 1.83
N MET A 4 -26.17 19.81 1.80
CA MET A 4 -25.25 20.90 1.50
C MET A 4 -24.19 20.89 2.60
N VAL A 5 -23.03 20.33 2.28
CA VAL A 5 -21.86 20.34 3.17
C VAL A 5 -21.37 21.79 3.20
N ASN A 6 -21.34 22.37 4.40
CA ASN A 6 -20.91 23.75 4.63
C ASN A 6 -19.47 23.94 4.12
N GLN A 7 -19.31 24.70 3.03
CA GLN A 7 -18.03 24.92 2.34
C GLN A 7 -16.97 25.58 3.23
N ASN A 8 -17.36 26.28 4.30
CA ASN A 8 -16.45 26.99 5.20
C ASN A 8 -15.93 26.13 6.38
N THR A 9 -16.27 24.83 6.43
CA THR A 9 -15.82 23.90 7.49
C THR A 9 -15.02 22.70 6.97
N ILE A 10 -14.78 22.64 5.66
CA ILE A 10 -13.95 21.61 5.06
C ILE A 10 -12.49 21.98 5.34
N ASN A 11 -11.93 21.44 6.42
CA ASN A 11 -10.50 21.49 6.68
C ASN A 11 -9.78 20.82 5.50
N ASP A 12 -8.74 21.44 4.94
CA ASP A 12 -7.98 20.93 3.79
C ASP A 12 -7.58 19.46 3.94
N MET A 13 -7.31 19.03 5.17
CA MET A 13 -7.00 17.63 5.49
C MET A 13 -8.18 16.69 5.22
N THR A 14 -9.41 17.10 5.52
CA THR A 14 -10.63 16.30 5.24
C THR A 14 -10.87 16.18 3.73
N LEU A 15 -10.62 17.26 2.98
CA LEU A 15 -10.71 17.26 1.52
C LEU A 15 -9.65 16.34 0.90
N VAL A 16 -8.39 16.41 1.38
CA VAL A 16 -7.28 15.57 0.91
C VAL A 16 -7.55 14.10 1.22
N ASN A 17 -8.07 13.78 2.39
CA ASN A 17 -8.42 12.41 2.76
C ASN A 17 -9.58 11.86 1.91
N ALA A 18 -10.62 12.67 1.68
CA ALA A 18 -11.73 12.31 0.81
C ALA A 18 -11.28 12.07 -0.64
N LYS A 19 -10.40 12.93 -1.17
CA LYS A 19 -9.79 12.74 -2.51
C LYS A 19 -8.97 11.45 -2.59
N SER A 20 -8.20 11.14 -1.55
CA SER A 20 -7.40 9.91 -1.48
C SER A 20 -8.30 8.66 -1.47
N GLN A 21 -9.38 8.68 -0.67
CA GLN A 21 -10.36 7.58 -0.62
C GLN A 21 -11.12 7.40 -1.94
N ALA A 22 -11.49 8.50 -2.61
CA ALA A 22 -12.13 8.45 -3.92
C ALA A 22 -11.19 7.85 -4.98
N LYS A 23 -9.92 8.29 -5.01
CA LYS A 23 -8.91 7.73 -5.91
C LYS A 23 -8.67 6.24 -5.63
N MET A 24 -8.62 5.84 -4.35
CA MET A 24 -8.49 4.43 -3.96
C MET A 24 -9.66 3.58 -4.48
N THR A 25 -10.89 4.07 -4.31
CA THR A 25 -12.10 3.38 -4.80
C THR A 25 -12.06 3.18 -6.32
N GLN A 26 -11.65 4.22 -7.06
CA GLN A 26 -11.49 4.12 -8.51
C GLN A 26 -10.41 3.13 -8.93
N LEU A 27 -9.27 3.11 -8.22
CA LEU A 27 -8.18 2.17 -8.50
C LEU A 27 -8.60 0.72 -8.23
N ILE A 28 -9.30 0.46 -7.12
CA ILE A 28 -9.82 -0.86 -6.77
C ILE A 28 -10.70 -1.42 -7.91
N GLN A 29 -11.54 -0.58 -8.52
CA GLN A 29 -12.38 -0.98 -9.67
C GLN A 29 -11.60 -1.23 -10.97
N LYS A 30 -10.38 -0.69 -11.08
CA LYS A 30 -9.50 -0.82 -12.25
C LYS A 30 -8.42 -1.90 -12.07
N ILE A 31 -8.19 -2.39 -10.86
CA ILE A 31 -7.26 -3.50 -10.61
C ILE A 31 -7.63 -4.70 -11.46
N GLY A 32 -6.61 -5.34 -12.03
CA GLY A 32 -6.74 -6.50 -12.92
C GLY A 32 -7.14 -6.18 -14.37
N LYS A 33 -7.50 -4.93 -14.69
CA LYS A 33 -7.86 -4.51 -16.06
C LYS A 33 -6.67 -3.99 -16.86
N GLY A 34 -5.66 -3.44 -16.20
CA GLY A 34 -4.45 -2.90 -16.82
C GLY A 34 -3.44 -3.99 -17.20
N LYS A 35 -2.72 -3.81 -18.31
CA LYS A 35 -1.60 -4.69 -18.67
C LYS A 35 -0.42 -4.45 -17.74
N ARG A 36 0.15 -5.52 -17.17
CA ARG A 36 1.37 -5.44 -16.35
C ARG A 36 2.58 -5.18 -17.24
N ARG A 37 3.14 -3.98 -17.15
CA ARG A 37 4.27 -3.51 -17.98
C ARG A 37 5.30 -2.70 -17.20
N VAL A 38 4.96 -2.29 -15.99
CA VAL A 38 5.81 -1.48 -15.12
C VAL A 38 6.63 -2.43 -14.24
N LYS A 39 7.92 -2.52 -14.50
CA LYS A 39 8.85 -3.32 -13.71
C LYS A 39 9.31 -2.54 -12.49
N VAL A 40 9.23 -3.18 -11.34
CA VAL A 40 9.68 -2.64 -10.05
C VAL A 40 10.68 -3.60 -9.42
N THR A 41 11.85 -3.09 -9.04
CA THR A 41 12.89 -3.87 -8.39
C THR A 41 12.75 -3.77 -6.88
N LEU A 42 12.40 -4.88 -6.22
CA LEU A 42 12.13 -4.90 -4.78
C LEU A 42 13.19 -5.68 -4.02
N SER A 43 13.64 -5.14 -2.89
CA SER A 43 14.52 -5.83 -1.98
C SER A 43 13.81 -6.96 -1.24
N LYS A 44 14.58 -7.90 -0.70
CA LYS A 44 14.06 -9.01 0.09
C LYS A 44 13.25 -8.55 1.31
N SER A 45 13.68 -7.49 1.98
CA SER A 45 12.95 -6.90 3.12
C SER A 45 11.60 -6.36 2.69
N THR A 46 11.56 -5.62 1.58
CA THR A 46 10.33 -5.04 1.04
C THR A 46 9.35 -6.11 0.58
N ARG A 47 9.83 -7.16 -0.10
CA ARG A 47 8.99 -8.30 -0.49
C ARG A 47 8.38 -9.00 0.72
N SER A 48 9.18 -9.26 1.76
CA SER A 48 8.70 -9.87 3.01
C SER A 48 7.65 -8.99 3.70
N TYR A 49 7.86 -7.68 3.72
CA TYR A 49 6.92 -6.71 4.26
C TYR A 49 5.60 -6.70 3.48
N LEU A 50 5.66 -6.62 2.15
CA LEU A 50 4.49 -6.63 1.28
C LEU A 50 3.66 -7.90 1.45
N ILE A 51 4.28 -9.08 1.57
CA ILE A 51 3.55 -10.33 1.82
C ILE A 51 2.74 -10.23 3.12
N LYS A 52 3.37 -9.81 4.22
CA LYS A 52 2.67 -9.65 5.50
C LYS A 52 1.55 -8.62 5.42
N MET A 53 1.80 -7.51 4.72
CA MET A 53 0.79 -6.47 4.49
C MET A 53 -0.42 -7.04 3.73
N LEU A 54 -0.19 -7.81 2.66
CA LEU A 54 -1.24 -8.44 1.85
C LEU A 54 -2.02 -9.48 2.66
N GLU A 55 -1.35 -10.29 3.47
CA GLU A 55 -2.01 -11.27 4.37
C GLU A 55 -2.98 -10.56 5.32
N GLU A 56 -2.56 -9.48 5.97
CA GLU A 56 -3.43 -8.70 6.85
C GLU A 56 -4.56 -7.98 6.10
N MET A 57 -4.28 -7.43 4.92
CA MET A 57 -5.31 -6.81 4.07
C MET A 57 -6.36 -7.84 3.64
N LYS A 58 -5.95 -9.04 3.22
CA LYS A 58 -6.88 -10.13 2.88
C LYS A 58 -7.77 -10.50 4.06
N LYS A 59 -7.21 -10.63 5.27
CA LYS A 59 -7.99 -10.92 6.48
C LYS A 59 -9.04 -9.84 6.75
N GLN A 60 -8.63 -8.56 6.68
CA GLN A 60 -9.54 -7.43 6.89
C GLN A 60 -10.62 -7.32 5.82
N MET A 61 -10.30 -7.73 4.59
CA MET A 61 -11.19 -7.60 3.43
C MET A 61 -11.95 -8.87 3.08
N ALA A 62 -11.82 -9.96 3.85
CA ALA A 62 -12.37 -11.28 3.50
C ALA A 62 -13.86 -11.25 3.14
N VAL A 63 -14.65 -10.42 3.83
CA VAL A 63 -16.09 -10.24 3.56
C VAL A 63 -16.39 -9.65 2.17
N TYR A 64 -15.41 -8.94 1.58
CA TYR A 64 -15.51 -8.30 0.27
C TYR A 64 -14.92 -9.14 -0.86
N GLU A 65 -14.44 -10.36 -0.60
CA GLU A 65 -13.77 -11.20 -1.60
C GLU A 65 -14.64 -11.42 -2.85
N LYS A 66 -15.92 -11.73 -2.66
CA LYS A 66 -16.88 -11.90 -3.76
C LYS A 66 -17.15 -10.61 -4.54
N GLN A 67 -17.07 -9.45 -3.88
CA GLN A 67 -17.33 -8.15 -4.48
C GLN A 67 -16.10 -7.59 -5.21
N LEU A 68 -14.90 -7.96 -4.76
CA LEU A 68 -13.61 -7.47 -5.27
C LEU A 68 -12.70 -8.60 -5.75
N PRO A 69 -13.16 -9.53 -6.62
CA PRO A 69 -12.38 -10.71 -6.99
C PRO A 69 -11.05 -10.35 -7.66
N ASN A 70 -11.02 -9.29 -8.46
CA ASN A 70 -9.80 -8.82 -9.13
C ASN A 70 -8.74 -8.32 -8.14
N LEU A 71 -9.17 -7.72 -7.02
CA LEU A 71 -8.26 -7.26 -5.97
C LEU A 71 -7.59 -8.45 -5.27
N PHE A 72 -8.37 -9.48 -4.94
CA PHE A 72 -7.86 -10.71 -4.34
C PHE A 72 -6.95 -11.49 -5.31
N GLN A 73 -7.30 -11.54 -6.60
CA GLN A 73 -6.42 -12.09 -7.64
C GLN A 73 -5.09 -11.33 -7.73
N PHE A 74 -5.14 -9.99 -7.66
CA PHE A 74 -3.93 -9.18 -7.60
C PHE A 74 -3.09 -9.48 -6.35
N PHE A 75 -3.71 -9.59 -5.17
CA PHE A 75 -2.98 -9.94 -3.95
C PHE A 75 -2.32 -11.33 -4.06
N ASN A 76 -3.03 -12.32 -4.59
CA ASN A 76 -2.49 -13.66 -4.85
C ASN A 76 -1.31 -13.63 -5.82
N TYR A 77 -1.42 -12.85 -6.90
CA TYR A 77 -0.33 -12.64 -7.85
C TYR A 77 0.89 -12.02 -7.16
N LEU A 78 0.70 -10.93 -6.42
CA LEU A 78 1.80 -10.21 -5.80
C LEU A 78 2.47 -11.04 -4.70
N GLU A 79 1.71 -11.81 -3.92
CA GLU A 79 2.28 -12.78 -2.96
C GLU A 79 3.13 -13.83 -3.65
N LYS A 80 2.64 -14.42 -4.75
CA LYS A 80 3.37 -15.42 -5.53
C LYS A 80 4.68 -14.84 -6.08
N GLU A 81 4.63 -13.62 -6.61
CA GLU A 81 5.82 -12.97 -7.15
C GLU A 81 6.79 -12.50 -6.07
N ALA A 82 6.30 -11.98 -4.94
CA ALA A 82 7.14 -11.54 -3.84
C ALA A 82 7.73 -12.71 -3.03
N ARG A 83 7.18 -13.93 -3.17
CA ARG A 83 7.52 -15.09 -2.33
C ARG A 83 9.01 -15.37 -2.27
N ILE A 84 9.50 -15.61 -1.04
CA ILE A 84 10.89 -15.98 -0.77
C ILE A 84 10.94 -17.49 -0.59
N VAL A 85 11.36 -18.21 -1.62
CA VAL A 85 11.58 -19.67 -1.58
C VAL A 85 13.04 -20.01 -1.31
N LYS A 86 13.34 -21.24 -0.87
CA LYS A 86 14.73 -21.70 -0.59
C LYS A 86 15.69 -21.41 -1.75
N GLN A 87 15.23 -21.63 -2.99
CA GLN A 87 16.00 -21.38 -4.22
C GLN A 87 16.36 -19.89 -4.42
N ASN A 88 15.49 -18.97 -4.02
CA ASN A 88 15.67 -17.52 -4.21
C ASN A 88 16.08 -16.80 -2.92
N LYS A 89 16.42 -17.53 -1.85
CA LYS A 89 16.72 -16.96 -0.52
C LYS A 89 17.96 -16.06 -0.55
N LYS A 90 18.92 -16.34 -1.44
CA LYS A 90 20.14 -15.55 -1.66
C LYS A 90 19.94 -14.33 -2.58
N GLN A 91 18.84 -14.27 -3.33
CA GLN A 91 18.54 -13.12 -4.18
C GLN A 91 18.16 -11.91 -3.33
N LYS A 92 19.01 -10.87 -3.40
CA LYS A 92 18.82 -9.62 -2.64
C LYS A 92 17.65 -8.81 -3.17
N THR A 93 17.48 -8.80 -4.49
CA THR A 93 16.42 -8.09 -5.20
C THR A 93 15.67 -9.03 -6.13
N LYS A 94 14.42 -8.68 -6.46
CA LYS A 94 13.64 -9.33 -7.50
C LYS A 94 12.79 -8.29 -8.22
N ASP A 95 12.73 -8.42 -9.55
CA ASP A 95 11.86 -7.60 -10.38
C ASP A 95 10.44 -8.18 -10.39
N ILE A 96 9.45 -7.32 -10.17
CA ILE A 96 8.03 -7.67 -10.26
C ILE A 96 7.39 -6.72 -11.27
N VAL A 97 6.56 -7.26 -12.16
CA VAL A 97 5.84 -6.46 -13.16
C VAL A 97 4.44 -6.16 -12.66
N LEU A 98 4.04 -4.90 -12.71
CA LEU A 98 2.75 -4.39 -12.27
C LEU A 98 2.09 -3.58 -13.38
N SER A 99 0.77 -3.46 -13.34
CA SER A 99 0.05 -2.41 -14.06
C SER A 99 0.23 -1.06 -13.36
N TYR A 100 -0.06 0.03 -14.07
CA TYR A 100 0.00 1.38 -13.47
C TYR A 100 -0.97 1.50 -12.29
N GLU A 101 -2.16 0.93 -12.42
CA GLU A 101 -3.20 0.97 -11.39
C GLU A 101 -2.84 0.15 -10.16
N GLU A 102 -2.28 -1.05 -10.34
CA GLU A 102 -1.77 -1.89 -9.23
C GLU A 102 -0.63 -1.18 -8.49
N LEU A 103 0.28 -0.53 -9.22
CA LEU A 103 1.38 0.23 -8.62
C LEU A 103 0.88 1.46 -7.85
N ASP A 104 -0.03 2.23 -8.43
CA ASP A 104 -0.60 3.41 -7.79
C ASP A 104 -1.40 3.02 -6.54
N PHE A 105 -2.14 1.91 -6.60
CA PHE A 105 -2.84 1.35 -5.44
C PHE A 105 -1.87 1.08 -4.28
N LEU A 106 -0.77 0.36 -4.53
CA LEU A 106 0.24 0.07 -3.50
C LEU A 106 0.86 1.35 -2.94
N LYS A 107 1.25 2.29 -3.81
CA LYS A 107 1.84 3.57 -3.39
C LYS A 107 0.89 4.37 -2.50
N ILE A 108 -0.38 4.44 -2.85
CA ILE A 108 -1.37 5.16 -2.03
C ILE A 108 -1.58 4.43 -0.70
N GLN A 109 -1.73 3.10 -0.71
CA GLN A 109 -1.92 2.31 0.51
C GLN A 109 -0.77 2.52 1.51
N ILE A 110 0.47 2.53 1.02
CA ILE A 110 1.66 2.77 1.86
C ILE A 110 1.71 4.22 2.34
N LYS A 111 1.39 5.21 1.49
CA LYS A 111 1.32 6.61 1.90
C LYS A 111 0.28 6.85 3.00
N GLU A 112 -0.90 6.26 2.87
CA GLU A 112 -1.95 6.36 3.89
C GLU A 112 -1.53 5.62 5.17
N THR A 113 -0.81 4.51 5.06
CA THR A 113 -0.24 3.81 6.24
C THR A 113 0.78 4.68 6.97
N ILE A 114 1.67 5.39 6.25
CA ILE A 114 2.63 6.33 6.84
C ILE A 114 1.90 7.45 7.61
N LYS A 115 0.88 8.06 6.99
CA LYS A 115 0.05 9.08 7.66
C LYS A 115 -0.64 8.53 8.91
N GLY A 116 -1.18 7.31 8.84
CA GLY A 116 -1.78 6.63 9.99
C GLY A 116 -0.79 6.43 11.13
N ILE A 117 0.45 6.02 10.82
CA ILE A 117 1.53 5.87 11.80
C ILE A 117 1.89 7.22 12.43
N ASP A 118 1.98 8.29 11.64
CA ASP A 118 2.29 9.64 12.16
C ASP A 118 1.19 10.15 13.10
N ASN A 119 -0.08 9.92 12.75
CA ASN A 119 -1.22 10.28 13.60
C ASN A 119 -1.19 9.50 14.93
N LEU A 120 -0.97 8.18 14.87
CA LEU A 120 -0.85 7.33 16.05
C LEU A 120 0.32 7.78 16.93
N LYS A 121 1.48 8.08 16.32
CA LYS A 121 2.65 8.58 17.04
C LYS A 121 2.40 9.94 17.70
N SER A 122 1.66 10.83 17.05
CA SER A 122 1.35 12.17 17.56
C SER A 122 0.39 12.12 18.75
N SER A 123 -0.50 11.13 18.79
CA SER A 123 -1.38 10.89 19.95
C SER A 123 -0.66 10.31 21.18
N LEU A 124 0.58 9.82 21.04
CA LEU A 124 1.33 9.25 22.16
C LEU A 124 1.96 10.32 23.05
N LYS A 125 1.69 10.19 24.37
CA LYS A 125 2.40 10.98 25.38
C LYS A 125 3.92 10.81 25.27
N TRP A 126 4.67 11.84 25.67
CA TRP A 126 6.13 11.92 25.46
C TRP A 126 6.89 10.71 26.04
N TYR A 127 6.47 10.23 27.21
CA TYR A 127 7.08 9.12 27.94
C TYR A 127 6.85 7.74 27.31
N ASN A 128 6.00 7.60 26.28
CA ASN A 128 5.76 6.33 25.59
C ASN A 128 6.90 5.98 24.60
N LEU A 129 8.15 5.97 25.07
CA LEU A 129 9.36 5.86 24.25
C LEU A 129 9.40 4.56 23.42
N VAL A 130 9.01 3.43 24.01
CA VAL A 130 8.98 2.13 23.30
C VAL A 130 8.02 2.16 22.12
N LYS A 131 6.77 2.60 22.33
CA LYS A 131 5.77 2.69 21.24
C LYS A 131 6.20 3.69 20.17
N LYS A 132 6.79 4.82 20.55
CA LYS A 132 7.35 5.80 19.61
C LYS A 132 8.50 5.24 18.77
N GLY A 133 9.37 4.43 19.38
CA GLY A 133 10.44 3.70 18.70
C GLY A 133 9.89 2.73 17.65
N LEU A 134 8.89 1.92 18.03
CA LEU A 134 8.22 0.99 17.12
C LEU A 134 7.58 1.72 15.93
N TYR A 135 6.83 2.79 16.17
CA TYR A 135 6.23 3.58 15.09
C TYR A 135 7.26 4.23 14.18
N LYS A 136 8.40 4.68 14.71
CA LYS A 136 9.50 5.21 13.89
C LYS A 136 10.05 4.13 12.94
N THR A 137 10.25 2.91 13.44
CA THR A 137 10.73 1.78 12.63
C THR A 137 9.70 1.37 11.58
N LEU A 138 8.43 1.27 11.95
CA LEU A 138 7.34 0.94 11.02
C LEU A 138 7.19 1.99 9.92
N LYS A 139 7.29 3.28 10.28
CA LYS A 139 7.31 4.38 9.31
C LYS A 139 8.47 4.23 8.33
N LYS A 140 9.69 4.03 8.84
CA LYS A 140 10.88 3.85 8.01
C LYS A 140 10.76 2.66 7.05
N GLN A 141 10.17 1.55 7.50
CA GLN A 141 9.93 0.38 6.64
C GLN A 141 8.95 0.70 5.50
N ASN A 142 7.91 1.49 5.77
CA ASN A 142 6.96 1.95 4.76
C ASN A 142 7.61 2.95 3.78
N GLU A 143 8.43 3.88 4.27
CA GLU A 143 9.18 4.83 3.43
C GLU A 143 10.11 4.11 2.46
N ILE A 144 10.89 3.13 2.94
CA ILE A 144 11.75 2.30 2.09
C ILE A 144 10.93 1.55 1.03
N THR A 145 9.80 0.97 1.43
CA THR A 145 8.90 0.28 0.50
C THR A 145 8.38 1.24 -0.57
N LEU A 146 7.99 2.45 -0.19
CA LEU A 146 7.49 3.48 -1.10
C LEU A 146 8.57 3.95 -2.09
N GLU A 147 9.80 4.15 -1.61
CA GLU A 147 10.95 4.49 -2.46
C GLU A 147 11.24 3.40 -3.50
N GLU A 148 11.23 2.13 -3.09
CA GLU A 148 11.45 1.01 -4.01
C GLU A 148 10.32 0.88 -5.04
N LEU A 149 9.06 1.07 -4.64
CA LEU A 149 7.94 1.16 -5.58
C LEU A 149 8.04 2.37 -6.53
N GLY A 150 8.76 3.43 -6.13
CA GLY A 150 9.07 4.58 -6.96
C GLY A 150 10.07 4.28 -8.07
N LYS A 151 10.97 3.31 -7.86
CA LYS A 151 12.01 2.92 -8.81
C LYS A 151 11.44 1.98 -9.86
N THR A 152 10.86 2.56 -10.90
CA THR A 152 10.21 1.81 -11.97
C THR A 152 10.95 1.91 -13.30
N SER A 153 10.94 0.82 -14.06
CA SER A 153 11.31 0.81 -15.48
C SER A 153 10.14 0.30 -16.32
N VAL A 154 9.94 0.87 -17.51
CA VAL A 154 8.88 0.44 -18.44
C VAL A 154 9.53 -0.42 -19.51
N ASN A 155 9.09 -1.67 -19.64
CA ASN A 155 9.43 -2.44 -20.83
C ASN A 155 8.64 -1.84 -22.01
N LYS A 156 9.36 -1.26 -22.98
CA LYS A 156 8.79 -0.79 -24.25
C LYS A 156 8.13 -1.94 -25.01
#